data_AF-A0A3R7QPT7-F1
#
_entry.id   AF-A0A3R7QPT7-F1
#
_cell.length_a   1.000
_cell.length_b   1.000
_cell.length_c   1.000
_cell.angle_alpha   90.00
_cell.angle_beta   90.00
_cell.angle_gamma   90.00
#
_symmetry.space_group_name_H-M   'P 1'
#
loop_
_entity.id
_entity.type
_entity.pdbx_description
1 polymer ?
#
loop_
_entity_poly.entity_id
_entity_poly.type
_entity_poly.pdbx_seq_one_letter_code
_entity_poly.pdbx_strand_id
1 'polypeptide(L)'
;MRIDPKYFPRFMFFVAAISFVAITWSTIAYQDRRLSAFEEALPSRLQEFSLDSLSRFDDGEPISLTESSWVQSPQYPITLVFWAPWSGESIEVLRQEALSYRSVLIALAVKDSKENVQNVLDNIDSERPSRSMISYDGTPLYQAWELPGVPTVIHLESSTKGVFVVGTRRDSVAFTLPVAFSL
;
A
#
# COMPACT_ATOMS: atom_id res chain seq x y z
N MET A 1 -44.44 26.64 11.30
CA MET A 1 -44.31 26.22 12.71
C MET A 1 -42.96 26.71 13.23
N ARG A 2 -42.92 27.60 14.23
CA ARG A 2 -41.67 27.95 14.93
C ARG A 2 -41.45 26.90 16.01
N ILE A 3 -40.29 26.26 16.01
CA ILE A 3 -39.87 25.41 17.14
C ILE A 3 -39.71 26.33 18.35
N ASP A 4 -40.37 25.98 19.45
CA ASP A 4 -40.23 26.71 20.71
C ASP A 4 -38.75 26.69 21.14
N PRO A 5 -38.12 27.85 21.41
CA PRO A 5 -36.70 27.96 21.74
C PRO A 5 -36.25 27.03 22.87
N LYS A 6 -37.16 26.63 23.76
CA LYS A 6 -36.89 25.69 24.85
C LYS A 6 -36.55 24.28 24.38
N TYR A 7 -37.11 23.82 23.25
CA TYR A 7 -36.88 22.48 22.71
C TYR A 7 -35.81 22.46 21.61
N PHE A 8 -35.47 23.63 21.05
CA PHE A 8 -34.48 23.75 19.98
C PHE A 8 -33.10 23.15 20.34
N PRO A 9 -32.50 23.40 21.52
CA PRO A 9 -31.22 22.79 21.88
C PRO A 9 -31.28 21.26 21.97
N ARG A 10 -32.38 20.70 22.50
CA ARG A 10 -32.56 19.25 22.61
C ARG A 10 -32.73 18.62 21.24
N PHE A 11 -33.53 19.23 20.38
CA PHE A 11 -33.70 18.79 18.98
C PHE A 11 -32.36 18.80 18.23
N MET A 12 -31.59 19.88 18.33
CA MET A 12 -30.25 19.97 17.71
C MET A 12 -29.30 18.90 18.22
N PHE A 13 -29.33 18.57 19.51
CA PHE A 13 -28.53 17.47 20.07
C PHE A 13 -28.89 16.11 19.47
N PHE A 14 -30.19 15.80 19.34
CA PHE A 14 -30.62 14.55 18.70
C PHE A 14 -30.20 14.47 17.23
N VAL A 15 -30.33 15.57 16.48
CA VAL A 15 -29.85 15.61 15.09
C VAL A 15 -28.34 15.37 15.05
N ALA A 16 -27.56 16.06 15.89
CA ALA A 16 -26.12 15.87 15.95
C ALA A 16 -25.73 14.43 16.29
N ALA A 17 -26.41 13.80 17.26
CA ALA A 17 -26.17 12.42 17.64
C ALA A 17 -26.47 11.44 16.49
N ILE A 18 -27.61 11.60 15.81
CA ILE A 18 -27.98 10.76 14.66
C ILE A 18 -27.00 10.98 13.50
N SER A 19 -26.63 12.22 13.20
CA SER A 19 -25.64 12.54 12.17
C SER A 19 -24.28 11.93 12.48
N PHE A 20 -23.82 11.99 13.72
CA PHE A 20 -22.57 11.36 14.13
C PHE A 20 -22.61 9.85 13.89
N VAL A 21 -23.66 9.17 14.35
CA VAL A 21 -23.84 7.73 14.13
C VAL A 21 -23.87 7.40 12.63
N ALA A 22 -24.60 8.18 11.83
CA ALA A 22 -24.68 7.97 10.39
C ALA A 22 -23.32 8.15 9.69
N ILE A 23 -22.55 9.16 10.07
CA ILE A 23 -21.20 9.41 9.53
C ILE A 23 -20.28 8.24 9.90
N THR A 24 -20.21 7.87 11.19
CA THR A 24 -19.35 6.77 11.65
C THR A 24 -19.71 5.46 10.95
N TRP A 25 -21.00 5.12 10.86
CA TRP A 25 -21.45 3.92 10.17
C TRP A 25 -21.11 3.95 8.67
N SER A 26 -21.36 5.08 8.01
CA SER A 26 -21.07 5.25 6.59
C SER A 26 -19.57 5.11 6.31
N THR A 27 -18.71 5.69 7.14
CA THR A 27 -17.25 5.58 7.02
C THR A 27 -16.79 4.13 7.16
N ILE A 28 -17.29 3.40 8.16
CA ILE A 28 -16.92 1.98 8.36
C ILE A 28 -17.40 1.14 7.19
N ALA A 29 -18.68 1.24 6.83
CA ALA A 29 -19.27 0.48 5.74
C ALA A 29 -18.60 0.75 4.39
N TYR A 30 -18.16 1.99 4.15
CA TYR A 30 -17.41 2.37 2.95
C TYR A 30 -16.02 1.73 2.92
N GLN A 31 -15.29 1.75 4.04
CA GLN A 31 -13.97 1.14 4.13
C GLN A 31 -14.02 -0.38 3.93
N ASP A 32 -15.02 -1.05 4.49
CA ASP A 32 -15.21 -2.50 4.33
C ASP A 32 -15.52 -2.85 2.87
N ARG A 33 -16.43 -2.12 2.23
CA ARG A 33 -16.75 -2.33 0.80
C ARG A 33 -15.53 -2.14 -0.11
N ARG A 34 -14.70 -1.12 0.15
CA ARG A 34 -13.47 -0.90 -0.63
C ARG A 34 -12.45 -2.01 -0.41
N LEU A 35 -12.34 -2.52 0.81
CA LEU A 35 -11.44 -3.63 1.11
C LEU A 35 -11.88 -4.91 0.40
N SER A 36 -13.16 -5.28 0.51
CA SER A 36 -13.69 -6.47 -0.18
C SER A 36 -13.55 -6.36 -1.69
N ALA A 37 -13.85 -5.19 -2.27
CA ALA A 37 -13.65 -4.95 -3.70
C ALA A 37 -12.17 -5.05 -4.11
N PHE A 38 -11.25 -4.59 -3.26
CA PHE A 38 -9.82 -4.73 -3.48
C PHE A 38 -9.38 -6.19 -3.41
N GLU A 39 -9.83 -6.94 -2.40
CA GLU A 39 -9.54 -8.37 -2.22
C GLU A 39 -9.98 -9.19 -3.44
N GLU A 40 -11.20 -8.97 -3.92
CA GLU A 40 -11.74 -9.65 -5.11
C GLU A 40 -10.96 -9.30 -6.40
N ALA A 41 -10.50 -8.05 -6.53
CA ALA A 41 -9.80 -7.57 -7.72
C ALA A 41 -8.28 -7.76 -7.66
N LEU A 42 -7.70 -8.06 -6.50
CA LEU A 42 -6.26 -8.17 -6.34
C LEU A 42 -5.64 -9.25 -7.25
N PRO A 43 -6.22 -10.46 -7.39
CA PRO A 43 -5.66 -11.49 -8.25
C PRO A 43 -5.57 -11.11 -9.74
N SER A 44 -6.55 -10.37 -10.27
CA SER A 44 -6.51 -9.90 -11.66
C SER A 44 -5.53 -8.74 -11.82
N ARG A 45 -5.48 -7.81 -10.86
CA ARG A 45 -4.53 -6.69 -10.85
C ARG A 45 -3.08 -7.14 -10.80
N LEU A 46 -2.78 -8.18 -10.03
CA LEU A 46 -1.45 -8.78 -9.97
C LEU A 46 -1.07 -9.49 -11.28
N GLN A 47 -2.03 -10.03 -12.04
CA GLN A 47 -1.73 -10.62 -13.36
C GLN A 47 -1.41 -9.57 -14.43
N GLU A 48 -1.94 -8.36 -14.28
CA GLU A 48 -1.68 -7.22 -15.17
C GLU A 48 -0.49 -6.36 -14.69
N PHE A 49 0.07 -6.67 -13.50
CA PHE A 49 1.18 -5.94 -12.94
C PHE A 49 2.45 -6.14 -13.77
N SER A 50 3.13 -5.04 -14.08
CA SER A 50 4.43 -5.07 -14.73
C SER A 50 5.27 -3.90 -14.24
N LEU A 51 6.50 -4.19 -13.81
CA LEU A 51 7.44 -3.16 -13.32
C LEU A 51 7.96 -2.25 -14.43
N ASP A 52 7.98 -2.73 -15.69
CA ASP A 52 8.47 -1.98 -16.85
C ASP A 52 7.66 -0.70 -17.11
N SER A 53 6.43 -0.65 -16.60
CA SER A 53 5.55 0.51 -16.73
C SER A 53 5.80 1.61 -15.68
N LEU A 54 6.64 1.34 -14.67
CA LEU A 54 6.86 2.24 -13.54
C LEU A 54 8.21 2.96 -13.63
N SER A 55 8.23 4.23 -13.23
CA SER A 55 9.47 4.98 -13.05
C SER A 55 10.17 4.55 -11.77
N ARG A 56 11.43 4.10 -11.88
CA ARG A 56 12.29 3.80 -10.72
C ARG A 56 12.78 5.08 -10.05
N PHE A 57 12.92 5.07 -8.73
CA PHE A 57 13.42 6.23 -7.95
C PHE A 57 14.94 6.25 -7.74
N ASP A 58 15.64 5.20 -8.17
CA ASP A 58 17.07 5.02 -7.91
C ASP A 58 17.95 6.04 -8.65
N ASP A 59 18.79 6.77 -7.90
CA ASP A 59 19.87 7.64 -8.40
C ASP A 59 21.27 7.00 -8.20
N GLY A 60 21.34 5.73 -7.76
CA GLY A 60 22.58 4.94 -7.73
C GLY A 60 22.95 4.34 -9.09
N GLU A 61 24.25 4.09 -9.31
CA GLU A 61 24.88 3.58 -10.55
C GLU A 61 23.93 2.79 -11.47
N PRO A 62 23.89 3.09 -12.79
CA PRO A 62 23.05 2.38 -13.73
C PRO A 62 23.40 0.90 -13.68
N ILE A 63 22.55 0.10 -13.03
CA ILE A 63 22.63 -1.34 -13.11
C ILE A 63 22.39 -1.66 -14.58
N SER A 64 23.47 -1.96 -15.30
CA SER A 64 23.42 -2.33 -16.70
C SER A 64 22.41 -3.47 -16.81
N LEU A 65 21.39 -3.27 -17.65
CA LEU A 65 20.25 -4.17 -17.89
C LEU A 65 20.66 -5.59 -18.38
N THR A 66 21.95 -5.88 -18.40
CA THR A 66 22.57 -7.17 -18.71
C THR A 66 22.81 -8.04 -17.46
N GLU A 67 22.75 -7.51 -16.24
CA GLU A 67 22.95 -8.27 -14.99
C GLU A 67 21.67 -8.55 -14.18
N SER A 68 20.53 -7.96 -14.56
CA SER A 68 19.23 -8.18 -13.91
C SER A 68 18.58 -9.52 -14.32
N SER A 69 19.23 -10.62 -13.95
CA SER A 69 18.68 -11.99 -13.98
C SER A 69 17.35 -12.15 -13.19
N TRP A 70 16.97 -11.14 -12.40
CA TRP A 70 15.74 -11.06 -11.63
C TRP A 70 14.47 -10.81 -12.45
N VAL A 71 14.58 -10.18 -13.63
CA VAL A 71 13.44 -9.87 -14.51
C VAL A 71 12.92 -11.13 -15.22
N GLN A 72 13.74 -12.17 -15.36
CA GLN A 72 13.37 -13.39 -16.09
C GLN A 72 12.78 -14.49 -15.20
N SER A 73 12.98 -14.43 -13.87
CA SER A 73 12.40 -15.37 -12.92
C SER A 73 12.38 -14.73 -11.52
N PRO A 74 11.22 -14.23 -11.04
CA PRO A 74 11.11 -13.70 -9.69
C PRO A 74 11.59 -14.74 -8.67
N GLN A 75 12.61 -14.43 -7.86
CA GLN A 75 12.93 -15.27 -6.70
C GLN A 75 11.98 -14.92 -5.57
N TYR A 76 11.08 -15.84 -5.29
CA TYR A 76 10.18 -15.74 -4.15
C TYR A 76 10.95 -15.99 -2.84
N PRO A 77 10.54 -15.35 -1.74
CA PRO A 77 9.36 -14.50 -1.61
C PRO A 77 9.62 -13.04 -2.03
N ILE A 78 8.57 -12.37 -2.51
CA ILE A 78 8.58 -10.95 -2.91
C ILE A 78 7.62 -10.19 -2.01
N THR A 79 8.01 -9.00 -1.57
CA THR A 79 7.17 -8.10 -0.80
C THR A 79 7.00 -6.79 -1.56
N LEU A 80 5.76 -6.45 -1.90
CA LEU A 80 5.39 -5.15 -2.44
C LEU A 80 4.91 -4.27 -1.29
N VAL A 81 5.50 -3.10 -1.11
CA VAL A 81 5.08 -2.15 -0.05
C VAL A 81 4.65 -0.86 -0.71
N PHE A 82 3.35 -0.59 -0.71
CA PHE A 82 2.83 0.74 -1.01
C PHE A 82 2.95 1.62 0.23
N TRP A 83 3.72 2.69 0.14
CA TRP A 83 3.99 3.58 1.26
C TRP A 83 3.91 5.04 0.84
N ALA A 84 3.86 5.94 1.84
CA ALA A 84 3.80 7.37 1.62
C ALA A 84 4.79 8.10 2.53
N PRO A 85 5.58 9.07 2.04
CA PRO A 85 6.59 9.76 2.85
C PRO A 85 6.01 10.69 3.92
N TRP A 86 4.76 11.15 3.75
CA TRP A 86 4.09 11.95 4.78
C TRP A 86 3.45 11.12 5.91
N SER A 87 3.50 9.79 5.84
CA SER A 87 2.89 8.89 6.83
C SER A 87 3.97 8.20 7.65
N GLY A 88 4.15 8.63 8.90
CA GLY A 88 5.09 8.00 9.82
C GLY A 88 4.83 6.51 10.04
N GLU A 89 3.56 6.10 10.03
CA GLU A 89 3.17 4.69 10.05
C GLU A 89 3.65 3.93 8.80
N SER A 90 3.52 4.54 7.62
CA SER A 90 3.99 3.92 6.38
C SER A 90 5.51 3.81 6.30
N ILE A 91 6.24 4.83 6.79
CA ILE A 91 7.70 4.80 6.87
C ILE A 91 8.16 3.68 7.81
N GLU A 92 7.51 3.51 8.96
CA GLU A 92 7.88 2.47 9.91
C GLU A 92 7.63 1.07 9.35
N VAL A 93 6.50 0.84 8.67
CA VAL A 93 6.24 -0.42 7.98
C VAL A 93 7.29 -0.69 6.90
N LEU A 94 7.62 0.32 6.07
CA LEU A 94 8.67 0.18 5.06
C LEU A 94 10.01 -0.18 5.70
N ARG A 95 10.40 0.50 6.79
CA ARG A 95 11.64 0.22 7.54
C ARG A 95 11.65 -1.22 8.04
N GLN A 96 10.57 -1.70 8.64
CA GLN A 96 10.47 -3.07 9.14
C GLN A 96 10.63 -4.11 8.04
N GLU A 97 9.99 -3.89 6.88
CA GLU A 97 10.11 -4.78 5.73
C GLU A 97 11.51 -4.72 5.10
N ALA A 98 12.15 -3.54 5.04
CA ALA A 98 13.51 -3.39 4.53
C ALA A 98 14.53 -4.12 5.41
N LEU A 99 14.31 -4.14 6.73
CA LEU A 99 15.15 -4.87 7.67
C LEU A 99 14.88 -6.39 7.69
N SER A 100 13.77 -6.84 7.08
CA SER A 100 13.40 -8.24 6.99
C SER A 100 14.08 -8.89 5.77
N TYR A 101 15.21 -9.58 5.99
CA TYR A 101 15.97 -10.31 4.94
C TYR A 101 15.23 -11.49 4.27
N ARG A 102 13.92 -11.61 4.46
CA ARG A 102 13.15 -12.78 4.05
C ARG A 102 12.77 -12.73 2.58
N SER A 103 12.65 -11.54 1.99
CA SER A 103 12.10 -11.32 0.65
C SER A 103 12.81 -10.22 -0.13
N VAL A 104 12.66 -10.23 -1.45
CA VAL A 104 12.93 -9.02 -2.24
C VAL A 104 11.86 -7.98 -1.94
N LEU A 105 12.30 -6.75 -1.64
CA LEU A 105 11.41 -5.65 -1.30
C LEU A 105 11.27 -4.70 -2.49
N ILE A 106 10.04 -4.55 -2.98
CA ILE A 106 9.68 -3.55 -3.98
C ILE A 106 8.90 -2.45 -3.24
N ALA A 107 9.56 -1.33 -3.01
CA ALA A 107 9.00 -0.15 -2.37
C ALA A 107 8.28 0.71 -3.43
N LEU A 108 6.99 0.92 -3.25
CA LEU A 108 6.11 1.66 -4.16
C LEU A 108 5.65 2.94 -3.47
N ALA A 109 6.39 4.04 -3.68
CA ALA A 109 6.06 5.31 -3.05
C ALA A 109 4.85 5.95 -3.74
N VAL A 110 3.88 6.44 -2.97
CA VAL A 110 2.65 7.05 -3.46
C VAL A 110 2.73 8.57 -3.27
N LYS A 111 2.38 9.35 -4.30
CA LYS A 111 2.07 10.80 -4.34
C LYS A 111 2.98 11.76 -3.53
N ASP A 112 4.28 11.80 -3.78
CA ASP A 112 5.16 12.84 -3.19
C ASP A 112 6.20 13.37 -4.18
N SER A 113 6.99 14.36 -3.75
CA SER A 113 8.18 14.82 -4.46
C SER A 113 9.28 13.75 -4.42
N LYS A 114 10.05 13.64 -5.50
CA LYS A 114 11.21 12.73 -5.57
C LYS A 114 12.17 12.95 -4.39
N GLU A 115 12.39 14.21 -4.01
CA GLU A 115 13.28 14.60 -2.91
C GLU A 115 12.82 14.03 -1.55
N ASN A 116 11.54 14.11 -1.22
CA ASN A 116 11.00 13.56 0.03
C ASN A 116 11.12 12.04 0.07
N VAL A 117 10.79 11.38 -1.05
CA VAL A 117 10.94 9.93 -1.19
C VAL A 117 12.41 9.54 -0.99
N GLN A 118 13.32 10.21 -1.66
CA GLN A 118 14.75 9.91 -1.58
C GLN A 118 15.30 10.12 -0.16
N ASN A 119 14.92 11.21 0.50
CA ASN A 119 15.33 11.46 1.88
C ASN A 119 14.93 10.32 2.82
N VAL A 120 13.72 9.76 2.67
CA VAL A 120 13.29 8.62 3.50
C VAL A 120 14.08 7.35 3.15
N LEU A 121 14.29 7.07 1.87
CA LEU A 121 15.04 5.90 1.41
C LEU A 121 16.50 5.96 1.88
N ASP A 122 17.17 7.10 1.74
CA ASP A 122 18.55 7.32 2.20
C ASP A 122 18.69 7.12 3.70
N ASN A 123 17.69 7.58 4.49
CA ASN A 123 17.67 7.33 5.93
C ASN A 123 17.59 5.84 6.24
N ILE A 124 16.71 5.09 5.57
CA ILE A 124 16.56 3.64 5.77
C ILE A 124 17.82 2.89 5.35
N ASP A 125 18.40 3.22 4.20
CA ASP A 125 19.63 2.60 3.69
C ASP A 125 20.84 2.91 4.57
N SER A 126 20.90 4.10 5.18
CA SER A 126 21.95 4.47 6.13
C SER A 126 21.89 3.66 7.43
N GLU A 127 20.69 3.24 7.87
CA GLU A 127 20.51 2.38 9.04
C GLU A 127 21.04 0.96 8.75
N ARG A 128 20.81 0.46 7.53
CA ARG A 128 21.40 -0.80 7.05
C ARG A 128 21.26 -0.90 5.52
N PRO A 129 22.35 -1.08 4.75
CA PRO A 129 22.25 -1.18 3.30
C PRO A 129 21.44 -2.44 2.93
N SER A 130 20.22 -2.21 2.47
CA SER A 130 19.27 -3.26 2.12
C SER A 130 19.60 -3.71 0.70
N ARG A 131 20.44 -4.74 0.56
CA ARG A 131 20.88 -5.27 -0.75
C ARG A 131 19.74 -5.74 -1.68
N SER A 132 18.50 -5.77 -1.22
CA SER A 132 17.33 -6.28 -1.95
C SER A 132 16.13 -5.33 -1.97
N MET A 133 16.31 -4.04 -1.66
CA MET A 133 15.25 -3.03 -1.78
C MET A 133 15.35 -2.29 -3.11
N ILE A 134 14.24 -2.24 -3.86
CA ILE A 134 14.12 -1.49 -5.10
C ILE A 134 12.92 -0.55 -4.98
N SER A 135 13.10 0.73 -5.31
CA SER A 135 12.05 1.74 -5.17
C SER A 135 11.52 2.24 -6.52
N TYR A 136 10.19 2.33 -6.64
CA TYR A 136 9.46 2.79 -7.82
C TYR A 136 8.35 3.77 -7.45
N ASP A 137 7.92 4.58 -8.41
CA ASP A 137 6.70 5.38 -8.32
C ASP A 137 5.48 4.47 -8.37
N GLY A 138 4.89 4.26 -7.19
CA GLY A 138 3.67 3.49 -7.00
C GLY A 138 2.40 4.31 -7.27
N THR A 139 2.50 5.61 -7.54
CA THR A 139 1.34 6.49 -7.73
C THR A 139 0.38 6.03 -8.82
N PRO A 140 0.84 5.58 -10.01
CA PRO A 140 -0.05 5.08 -11.06
C PRO A 140 -0.84 3.86 -10.60
N LEU A 141 -0.19 2.92 -9.91
CA LEU A 141 -0.82 1.70 -9.41
C LEU A 141 -1.75 1.97 -8.25
N TYR A 142 -1.40 2.90 -7.36
CA TYR A 142 -2.28 3.31 -6.27
C TYR A 142 -3.63 3.82 -6.80
N GLN A 143 -3.62 4.54 -7.92
CA GLN A 143 -4.82 5.03 -8.57
C GLN A 143 -5.55 3.91 -9.33
N ALA A 144 -4.84 3.16 -10.17
CA ALA A 144 -5.42 2.08 -10.99
C ALA A 144 -6.01 0.94 -10.15
N TRP A 145 -5.36 0.59 -9.05
CA TRP A 145 -5.80 -0.47 -8.13
C TRP A 145 -6.72 0.05 -7.04
N GLU A 146 -7.06 1.34 -7.05
CA GLU A 146 -7.94 1.97 -6.07
C GLU A 146 -7.60 1.57 -4.62
N LEU A 147 -6.30 1.54 -4.29
CA LEU A 147 -5.80 0.95 -3.04
C LEU A 147 -6.57 1.50 -1.83
N PRO A 148 -7.01 0.62 -0.91
CA PRO A 148 -7.87 1.02 0.20
C PRO A 148 -7.17 2.00 1.16
N GLY A 149 -5.84 1.95 1.24
CA GLY A 149 -5.02 2.90 1.99
C GLY A 149 -3.52 2.66 1.84
N VAL A 150 -2.74 3.46 2.56
CA VAL A 150 -1.30 3.28 2.75
C VAL A 150 -0.98 3.29 4.26
N PRO A 151 -0.06 2.45 4.76
CA PRO A 151 0.69 1.46 3.98
C PRO A 151 -0.21 0.29 3.52
N THR A 152 0.09 -0.30 2.38
CA THR A 152 -0.44 -1.61 1.99
C THR A 152 0.73 -2.51 1.63
N VAL A 153 0.81 -3.67 2.28
CA VAL A 153 1.88 -4.65 2.08
C VAL A 153 1.29 -5.88 1.41
N ILE A 154 1.94 -6.36 0.37
CA ILE A 154 1.57 -7.60 -0.33
C ILE A 154 2.79 -8.51 -0.29
N HIS A 155 2.70 -9.60 0.45
CA HIS A 155 3.71 -10.64 0.48
C HIS A 155 3.31 -11.77 -0.47
N LEU A 156 4.16 -12.03 -1.45
CA LEU A 156 4.06 -13.16 -2.36
C LEU A 156 5.03 -14.25 -1.87
N GLU A 157 4.48 -15.30 -1.29
CA GLU A 157 5.26 -16.47 -0.83
C GLU A 157 5.69 -17.34 -2.01
N SER A 158 4.89 -17.37 -3.07
CA SER A 158 5.14 -18.09 -4.31
C SER A 158 4.48 -17.37 -5.48
N SER A 159 4.68 -17.90 -6.69
CA SER A 159 4.04 -17.35 -7.89
C SER A 159 2.52 -17.44 -7.89
N THR A 160 1.91 -18.21 -7.00
CA THR A 160 0.45 -18.36 -6.98
C THR A 160 -0.17 -18.06 -5.63
N LYS A 161 0.62 -17.74 -4.60
CA LYS A 161 0.12 -17.53 -3.24
C LYS A 161 0.74 -16.32 -2.60
N GLY A 162 -0.10 -15.57 -1.91
CA GLY A 162 0.35 -14.45 -1.12
C GLY A 162 -0.64 -14.07 -0.04
N VAL A 163 -0.22 -13.11 0.77
CA VAL A 163 -1.03 -12.44 1.76
C VAL A 163 -0.89 -10.94 1.57
N PHE A 164 -1.93 -10.18 1.86
CA PHE A 164 -1.82 -8.72 1.92
C PHE A 164 -2.34 -8.17 3.24
N VAL A 165 -1.81 -7.02 3.63
CA VAL A 165 -2.14 -6.29 4.85
C VAL A 165 -2.34 -4.82 4.48
N VAL A 166 -3.42 -4.22 4.99
CA VAL A 166 -3.73 -2.80 4.78
C VAL A 166 -3.65 -2.07 6.13
N GLY A 167 -2.74 -1.11 6.24
CA GLY A 167 -2.41 -0.43 7.49
C GLY A 167 -1.67 -1.34 8.48
N THR A 168 -1.51 -0.89 9.73
CA THR A 168 -0.82 -1.67 10.78
C THR A 168 -1.73 -2.52 11.68
N ARG A 169 -3.06 -2.36 11.57
CA ARG A 169 -4.02 -2.92 12.54
C ARG A 169 -4.96 -3.97 12.00
N ARG A 170 -4.84 -4.35 10.72
CA ARG A 170 -5.75 -5.30 10.08
C ARG A 170 -5.08 -6.67 9.95
N ASP A 171 -5.90 -7.71 10.06
CA ASP A 171 -5.48 -9.09 9.83
C ASP A 171 -5.00 -9.26 8.38
N SER A 172 -4.01 -10.13 8.19
CA SER A 172 -3.54 -10.50 6.87
C SER A 172 -4.60 -11.29 6.11
N VAL A 173 -4.86 -10.90 4.87
CA VAL A 173 -5.80 -11.59 3.98
C VAL A 173 -5.02 -12.42 2.98
N ALA A 174 -5.25 -13.72 2.98
CA ALA A 174 -4.61 -14.65 2.06
C ALA A 174 -5.34 -14.69 0.72
N PHE A 175 -4.59 -14.80 -0.37
CA PHE A 175 -5.13 -14.92 -1.71
C PHE A 175 -4.35 -15.95 -2.54
N THR A 176 -4.99 -16.42 -3.60
CA THR A 176 -4.38 -17.32 -4.57
C THR A 176 -4.58 -16.80 -5.97
N LEU A 177 -3.56 -16.91 -6.81
CA LEU A 177 -3.60 -16.52 -8.21
C LEU A 177 -3.93 -17.74 -9.08
N PRO A 178 -4.80 -17.59 -10.09
CA PRO A 178 -5.12 -18.67 -11.03
C PRO A 178 -3.96 -18.98 -11.98
N VAL A 179 -3.05 -18.03 -12.18
CA VAL A 179 -1.86 -18.12 -13.04
C VAL A 179 -0.66 -17.63 -12.24
N ALA A 180 0.52 -18.17 -12.54
CA ALA A 180 1.77 -17.73 -11.92
C ALA A 180 2.03 -16.24 -12.18
N PHE A 181 2.28 -15.49 -11.11
CA PHE A 181 2.72 -14.11 -11.15
C PHE A 181 4.09 -13.99 -11.83
N SER A 182 4.19 -13.01 -12.72
CA SER A 182 5.40 -12.58 -13.40
C SER A 182 5.54 -11.06 -13.22
N LEU A 183 6.76 -10.60 -12.95
CA LEU A 183 7.10 -9.18 -12.79
C LEU A 183 7.36 -8.49 -14.14
#